data_AF-A0AAE1N4L4-F1
#
_entry.id   AF-A0AAE1N4L4-F1
#
_cell.length_a   1.000
_cell.length_b   1.000
_cell.length_c   1.000
_cell.angle_alpha   90.00
_cell.angle_beta   90.00
_cell.angle_gamma   90.00
#
_symmetry.space_group_name_H-M   'P 1'
#
loop_
_entity.id
_entity.type
_entity.pdbx_description
1 polymer ?
#
loop_
_entity_poly.entity_id
_entity_poly.type
_entity_poly.pdbx_seq_one_letter_code
_entity_poly.pdbx_strand_id
1 'polypeptide(L)'
;MESLSKLLYLLEPAPVTLIITAVAVTFGSAFRALNYGKEMERNRDFSEASITLDRSQALMIPVMSSFSLLLMFYLFSSVSQLLTAFTAVASVSSLFFCLSPYVVHLKSQFGLTDPYVSRCCSKSFTRLQALVLLTCIGTVVAWLVSGHWILNNILGISICIAFVSHVRLPNIKICAMLLLCLFVYDIFWVFFSERFFGANVMVSVATQQASNPVHTVANSLSLPGLQLITKKLELPVKIVFPRNLLGGVLPGETATDFMMLGLGDMAIPSMLLALVLCFDHRRSNNSVNLFELPSSKGHKYIWYALPGYAIGLVTALAAGVLTHSPQPALLYLVPSTLGPVVLVSWLKKELMELWEGSMPTISDKARQIEV
;
A
#
# COMPACT_ATOMS: atom_id res chain seq x y z
N MET A 1 -0.26 19.07 -31.84
CA MET A 1 -0.16 17.64 -32.20
C MET A 1 0.93 16.92 -31.42
N GLU A 2 2.03 17.58 -31.04
CA GLU A 2 3.13 16.99 -30.23
C GLU A 2 2.73 16.57 -28.79
N SER A 3 1.73 17.20 -28.18
CA SER A 3 1.24 16.80 -26.85
C SER A 3 0.45 15.50 -26.86
N LEU A 4 -0.29 15.22 -27.95
CA LEU A 4 -1.07 13.98 -28.11
C LEU A 4 -0.17 12.78 -28.44
N SER A 5 0.92 12.98 -29.20
CA SER A 5 1.91 11.93 -29.43
C SER A 5 2.67 11.57 -28.13
N LYS A 6 2.94 12.55 -27.26
CA LYS A 6 3.48 12.31 -25.92
C LYS A 6 2.53 11.53 -25.01
N LEU A 7 1.22 11.70 -25.15
CA LEU A 7 0.22 10.90 -24.41
C LEU A 7 0.17 9.44 -24.89
N LEU A 8 0.56 9.15 -26.13
CA LEU A 8 0.69 7.78 -26.63
C LEU A 8 1.69 6.96 -25.78
N TYR A 9 2.64 7.63 -25.13
CA TYR A 9 3.56 7.04 -24.16
C TYR A 9 2.83 6.33 -23.00
N LEU A 10 1.64 6.79 -22.60
CA LEU A 10 0.86 6.12 -21.55
C LEU A 10 0.30 4.76 -21.98
N LEU A 11 0.24 4.50 -23.29
CA LEU A 11 -0.21 3.22 -23.83
C LEU A 11 0.94 2.21 -23.98
N GLU A 12 2.17 2.61 -23.64
CA GLU A 12 3.30 1.68 -23.60
C GLU A 12 3.08 0.58 -22.55
N PRO A 13 3.68 -0.61 -22.76
CA PRO A 13 3.46 -1.76 -21.89
C PRO A 13 3.89 -1.50 -20.43
N ALA A 14 4.89 -0.64 -20.20
CA ALA A 14 5.33 -0.32 -18.84
C ALA A 14 4.29 0.51 -18.07
N PRO A 15 3.85 1.72 -18.50
CA PRO A 15 2.76 2.47 -17.87
C PRO A 15 1.48 1.66 -17.68
N VAL A 16 1.08 0.88 -18.69
CA VAL A 16 -0.11 0.02 -18.62
C VAL A 16 0.04 -1.05 -17.55
N THR A 17 1.19 -1.76 -17.48
CA THR A 17 1.42 -2.77 -16.43
C THR A 17 1.48 -2.14 -15.04
N LEU A 18 2.04 -0.94 -14.88
CA LEU A 18 2.00 -0.23 -13.61
C LEU A 18 0.57 0.14 -13.21
N ILE A 19 -0.23 0.70 -14.13
CA ILE A 19 -1.62 1.05 -13.82
C ILE A 19 -2.42 -0.21 -13.45
N ILE A 20 -2.31 -1.28 -14.24
CA ILE A 20 -3.02 -2.54 -13.98
C ILE A 20 -2.62 -3.12 -12.63
N THR A 21 -1.31 -3.16 -12.34
CA THR A 21 -0.83 -3.69 -11.06
C THR A 21 -1.28 -2.82 -9.89
N ALA A 22 -1.21 -1.49 -10.01
CA ALA A 22 -1.69 -0.58 -8.98
C ALA A 22 -3.19 -0.77 -8.72
N VAL A 23 -4.03 -0.83 -9.77
CA VAL A 23 -5.49 -1.06 -9.64
C VAL A 23 -5.80 -2.44 -9.05
N ALA A 24 -5.08 -3.48 -9.47
CA ALA A 24 -5.26 -4.83 -8.93
C ALA A 24 -4.85 -4.91 -7.45
N VAL A 25 -3.76 -4.25 -7.06
CA VAL A 25 -3.28 -4.19 -5.67
C VAL A 25 -4.24 -3.38 -4.81
N THR A 26 -4.77 -2.26 -5.31
CA THR A 26 -5.72 -1.45 -4.53
C THR A 26 -7.03 -2.18 -4.30
N PHE A 27 -7.55 -2.86 -5.32
CA PHE A 27 -8.74 -3.72 -5.17
C PHE A 27 -8.46 -4.93 -4.26
N GLY A 28 -7.36 -5.65 -4.48
CA GLY A 28 -6.99 -6.84 -3.72
C GLY A 28 -6.74 -6.56 -2.24
N SER A 29 -6.06 -5.44 -1.92
CA SER A 29 -5.82 -5.00 -0.54
C SER A 29 -7.11 -4.59 0.16
N ALA A 30 -8.01 -3.87 -0.51
CA ALA A 30 -9.32 -3.52 0.03
C ALA A 30 -10.18 -4.77 0.32
N PHE A 31 -10.17 -5.75 -0.60
CA PHE A 31 -10.88 -7.01 -0.41
C PHE A 31 -10.28 -7.85 0.73
N ARG A 32 -8.95 -7.91 0.83
CA ARG A 32 -8.27 -8.58 1.94
C ARG A 32 -8.59 -7.92 3.27
N ALA A 33 -8.60 -6.58 3.34
CA ALA A 33 -8.95 -5.82 4.52
C ALA A 33 -10.40 -6.09 4.97
N LEU A 34 -11.36 -6.20 4.03
CA LEU A 34 -12.73 -6.61 4.34
C LEU A 34 -12.78 -8.01 4.97
N ASN A 35 -12.14 -9.00 4.32
CA ASN A 35 -12.16 -10.38 4.81
C ASN A 35 -11.45 -10.52 6.16
N TYR A 36 -10.35 -9.80 6.35
CA TYR A 36 -9.65 -9.73 7.63
C TYR A 36 -10.51 -9.07 8.72
N GLY A 37 -11.24 -8.00 8.36
CA GLY A 37 -12.20 -7.37 9.26
C GLY A 37 -13.31 -8.32 9.73
N LYS A 38 -13.83 -9.19 8.86
CA LYS A 38 -14.80 -10.25 9.23
C LYS A 38 -14.19 -11.30 10.15
N GLU A 39 -12.94 -11.70 9.88
CA GLU A 39 -12.24 -12.67 10.71
C GLU A 39 -11.96 -12.11 12.12
N MET A 40 -11.65 -10.82 12.23
CA MET A 40 -11.52 -10.13 13.51
C MET A 40 -12.83 -10.03 14.29
N GLU A 41 -13.96 -9.72 13.63
CA GLU A 41 -15.26 -9.69 14.30
C GLU A 41 -15.62 -11.06 14.92
N ARG A 42 -15.12 -12.15 14.34
CA ARG A 42 -15.28 -13.51 14.88
C ARG A 42 -14.28 -13.85 16.00
N ASN A 43 -13.10 -13.24 16.01
CA ASN A 43 -11.97 -13.60 16.89
C ASN A 43 -11.49 -12.38 17.69
N ARG A 44 -11.87 -12.31 18.98
CA ARG A 44 -11.56 -11.15 19.87
C ARG A 44 -10.07 -10.78 19.91
N ASP A 45 -9.16 -11.75 19.93
CA ASP A 45 -7.71 -11.52 19.98
C ASP A 45 -7.17 -10.75 18.76
N PHE A 46 -7.80 -10.87 17.59
CA PHE A 46 -7.38 -10.12 16.39
C PHE A 46 -7.95 -8.70 16.39
N SER A 47 -9.06 -8.45 17.09
CA SER A 47 -9.65 -7.12 17.25
C SER A 47 -8.68 -6.16 17.95
N GLU A 48 -8.02 -6.65 19.01
CA GLU A 48 -7.05 -5.88 19.81
C GLU A 48 -5.76 -5.54 19.05
N ALA A 49 -5.40 -6.33 18.03
CA ALA A 49 -4.19 -6.12 17.23
C ALA A 49 -4.37 -5.10 16.08
N SER A 50 -5.59 -4.65 15.79
CA SER A 50 -5.83 -3.67 14.72
C SER A 50 -5.68 -2.24 15.20
N ILE A 51 -5.16 -1.38 14.33
CA ILE A 51 -4.95 0.04 14.64
C ILE A 51 -6.09 0.81 13.99
N THR A 52 -7.01 1.32 14.80
CA THR A 52 -8.03 2.28 14.33
C THR A 52 -7.41 3.66 14.28
N LEU A 53 -7.50 4.32 13.12
CA LEU A 53 -6.95 5.66 12.96
C LEU A 53 -7.91 6.71 13.52
N ASP A 54 -7.47 7.42 14.55
CA ASP A 54 -8.18 8.55 15.12
C ASP A 54 -7.94 9.87 14.38
N ARG A 55 -8.76 10.87 14.67
CA ARG A 55 -8.64 12.22 14.09
C ARG A 55 -7.28 12.85 14.37
N SER A 56 -6.78 12.72 15.60
CA SER A 56 -5.46 13.25 16.00
C SER A 56 -4.33 12.53 15.27
N GLN A 57 -4.41 11.20 15.16
CA GLN A 57 -3.43 10.39 14.45
C GLN A 57 -3.41 10.72 12.95
N ALA A 58 -4.57 10.91 12.33
CA ALA A 58 -4.67 11.32 10.92
C ALA A 58 -3.97 12.67 10.65
N LEU A 59 -4.08 13.63 11.56
CA LEU A 59 -3.40 14.93 11.46
C LEU A 59 -1.89 14.83 11.74
N MET A 60 -1.48 13.91 12.63
CA MET A 60 -0.07 13.69 12.96
C MET A 60 0.71 13.00 11.85
N ILE A 61 0.07 12.17 11.02
CA ILE A 61 0.76 11.42 9.93
C ILE A 61 1.55 12.34 8.99
N PRO A 62 0.96 13.39 8.37
CA PRO A 62 1.71 14.30 7.49
C PRO A 62 2.83 15.06 8.21
N VAL A 63 2.63 15.41 9.49
CA VAL A 63 3.63 16.13 10.30
C VAL A 63 4.83 15.22 10.58
N MET A 64 4.58 13.98 11.03
CA MET A 64 5.63 12.99 11.28
C MET A 64 6.35 12.60 9.98
N SER A 65 5.62 12.47 8.87
CA SER A 65 6.21 12.23 7.55
C SER A 65 7.11 13.38 7.12
N SER A 66 6.71 14.64 7.35
CA SER A 66 7.51 15.82 7.05
C SER A 66 8.82 15.85 7.84
N PHE A 67 8.75 15.53 9.15
CA PHE A 67 9.94 15.43 9.98
C PHE A 67 10.86 14.29 9.51
N SER A 68 10.31 13.11 9.23
CA SER A 68 11.08 11.96 8.73
C SER A 68 11.74 12.24 7.37
N LEU A 69 11.05 12.96 6.48
CA LEU A 69 11.57 13.32 5.15
C LEU A 69 12.74 14.29 5.27
N LEU A 70 12.64 15.30 6.13
CA LEU A 70 13.75 16.21 6.43
C LEU A 70 14.93 15.50 7.09
N LEU A 71 14.66 14.60 8.04
CA LEU A 71 15.69 13.79 8.66
C LEU A 71 16.43 12.95 7.59
N MET A 72 15.70 12.36 6.64
CA MET A 72 16.29 11.60 5.54
C MET A 72 17.08 12.47 4.57
N PHE A 73 16.67 13.71 4.33
CA PHE A 73 17.40 14.65 3.49
C PHE A 73 18.78 15.02 4.08
N TYR A 74 18.85 15.27 5.39
CA TYR A 74 20.11 15.65 6.04
C TYR A 74 20.94 14.45 6.52
N LEU A 75 20.31 13.35 6.94
CA LEU A 75 20.94 12.17 7.56
C LEU A 75 20.67 10.89 6.76
N PHE A 76 20.75 10.96 5.42
CA PHE A 76 20.37 9.86 4.53
C PHE A 76 21.04 8.52 4.90
N SER A 77 22.34 8.52 5.20
CA SER A 77 23.08 7.28 5.48
C SER A 77 22.55 6.53 6.71
N SER A 78 22.29 7.23 7.81
CA SER A 78 21.80 6.61 9.05
C SER A 78 20.32 6.24 8.95
N VAL A 79 19.49 7.13 8.40
CA VAL A 79 18.03 6.91 8.30
C VAL A 79 17.71 5.79 7.31
N SER A 80 18.41 5.71 6.18
CA SER A 80 18.18 4.66 5.18
C SER A 80 18.51 3.26 5.70
N GLN A 81 19.54 3.10 6.53
CA GLN A 81 19.85 1.82 7.17
C GLN A 81 18.77 1.39 8.16
N LEU A 82 18.30 2.33 8.99
CA LEU A 82 17.20 2.10 9.93
C LEU A 82 15.91 1.70 9.18
N LEU A 83 15.58 2.43 8.11
CA LEU A 83 14.42 2.14 7.27
C LEU A 83 14.55 0.78 6.57
N THR A 84 15.75 0.41 6.12
CA THR A 84 16.01 -0.93 5.54
C THR A 84 15.76 -2.03 6.57
N ALA A 85 16.23 -1.87 7.81
CA ALA A 85 16.00 -2.86 8.86
C ALA A 85 14.51 -3.01 9.19
N PHE A 86 13.79 -1.90 9.38
CA PHE A 86 12.36 -1.94 9.65
C PHE A 86 11.55 -2.50 8.48
N THR A 87 11.89 -2.13 7.23
CA THR A 87 11.21 -2.66 6.05
C THR A 87 11.48 -4.14 5.85
N ALA A 88 12.66 -4.66 6.20
CA ALA A 88 12.93 -6.10 6.16
C ALA A 88 12.03 -6.88 7.15
N VAL A 89 11.93 -6.40 8.40
CA VAL A 89 11.04 -7.01 9.41
C VAL A 89 9.58 -6.92 8.98
N ALA A 90 9.15 -5.74 8.52
CA ALA A 90 7.79 -5.53 8.01
C ALA A 90 7.48 -6.41 6.78
N SER A 91 8.46 -6.65 5.91
CA SER A 91 8.31 -7.52 4.75
C SER A 91 8.06 -8.98 5.16
N VAL A 92 8.80 -9.50 6.14
CA VAL A 92 8.60 -10.87 6.64
C VAL A 92 7.20 -11.04 7.24
N SER A 93 6.78 -10.10 8.10
CA SER A 93 5.46 -10.15 8.73
C SER A 93 4.33 -9.99 7.71
N SER A 94 4.49 -9.08 6.74
CA SER A 94 3.50 -8.82 5.69
C SER A 94 3.34 -9.98 4.72
N LEU A 95 4.44 -10.60 4.30
CA LEU A 95 4.40 -11.81 3.47
C LEU A 95 3.73 -12.97 4.20
N PHE A 96 4.09 -13.18 5.47
CA PHE A 96 3.46 -14.23 6.28
C PHE A 96 1.95 -14.00 6.40
N PHE A 97 1.53 -12.76 6.66
CA PHE A 97 0.12 -12.37 6.71
C PHE A 97 -0.63 -12.62 5.39
N CYS A 98 0.03 -12.35 4.26
CA CYS A 98 -0.55 -12.57 2.93
C CYS A 98 -0.65 -14.06 2.59
N LEU A 99 0.36 -14.87 2.93
CA LEU A 99 0.41 -16.30 2.59
C LEU A 99 -0.44 -17.18 3.53
N SER A 100 -0.63 -16.76 4.78
CA SER A 100 -1.39 -17.51 5.79
C SER A 100 -2.78 -18.01 5.33
N PRO A 101 -3.68 -17.18 4.76
CA PRO A 101 -4.99 -17.64 4.31
C PRO A 101 -4.91 -18.69 3.18
N TYR A 102 -3.93 -18.57 2.28
CA TYR A 102 -3.74 -19.54 1.21
C TYR A 102 -3.32 -20.91 1.75
N VAL A 103 -2.47 -20.93 2.78
CA VAL A 103 -2.02 -22.17 3.43
C VAL A 103 -3.17 -22.87 4.15
N VAL A 104 -4.04 -22.10 4.81
CA VAL A 104 -5.26 -22.64 5.44
C VAL A 104 -6.21 -23.22 4.39
N HIS A 105 -6.38 -22.52 3.26
CA HIS A 105 -7.22 -23.00 2.16
C HIS A 105 -6.64 -24.29 1.53
N LEU A 106 -5.33 -24.31 1.26
CA LEU A 106 -4.63 -25.47 0.73
C LEU A 106 -4.75 -26.67 1.67
N LYS A 107 -4.55 -26.46 2.97
CA LYS A 107 -4.74 -27.50 4.00
C LYS A 107 -6.17 -28.05 3.97
N SER A 108 -7.18 -27.18 3.91
CA SER A 108 -8.57 -27.59 3.86
C SER A 108 -8.91 -28.39 2.60
N GLN A 109 -8.27 -28.11 1.47
CA GLN A 109 -8.49 -28.86 0.23
C GLN A 109 -7.79 -30.22 0.23
N PHE A 110 -6.56 -30.29 0.73
CA PHE A 110 -5.76 -31.53 0.70
C PHE A 110 -5.94 -32.41 1.95
N GLY A 111 -6.75 -31.98 2.94
CA GLY A 111 -7.05 -32.77 4.14
C GLY A 111 -5.82 -33.09 5.00
N LEU A 112 -4.77 -32.26 4.92
CA LEU A 112 -3.50 -32.51 5.62
C LEU A 112 -3.69 -32.40 7.14
N THR A 113 -3.34 -33.48 7.85
CA THR A 113 -3.26 -33.51 9.31
C THR A 113 -1.97 -32.84 9.77
N ASP A 114 -2.10 -31.68 10.40
CA ASP A 114 -0.94 -30.94 10.92
C ASP A 114 -0.69 -31.27 12.38
N PRO A 115 0.43 -31.95 12.72
CA PRO A 115 0.89 -32.00 14.09
C PRO A 115 1.41 -30.62 14.53
N TYR A 116 1.05 -30.21 15.75
CA TYR A 116 1.55 -28.99 16.39
C TYR A 116 3.06 -29.11 16.67
N VAL A 117 3.85 -28.08 16.35
CA VAL A 117 5.32 -28.07 16.53
C VAL A 117 5.71 -27.71 17.95
N SER A 118 5.01 -26.74 18.53
CA SER A 118 5.27 -26.26 19.88
C SER A 118 3.99 -25.71 20.49
N ARG A 119 3.78 -26.01 21.77
CA ARG A 119 2.72 -25.44 22.61
C ARG A 119 3.38 -24.55 23.64
N CYS A 120 4.14 -23.55 23.19
CA CYS A 120 4.75 -22.57 24.07
C CYS A 120 4.23 -21.18 23.69
N CYS A 121 3.78 -20.42 24.69
CA CYS A 121 3.14 -19.10 24.58
C CYS A 121 1.77 -19.08 23.87
N SER A 122 0.72 -19.56 24.54
CA SER A 122 -0.74 -19.37 24.27
C SER A 122 -1.30 -19.64 22.85
N LYS A 123 -0.50 -19.79 21.81
CA LYS A 123 -0.90 -20.07 20.43
C LYS A 123 -0.18 -21.31 19.92
N SER A 124 -0.94 -22.24 19.35
CA SER A 124 -0.42 -23.44 18.72
C SER A 124 0.24 -23.09 17.39
N PHE A 125 1.55 -23.29 17.28
CA PHE A 125 2.30 -23.09 16.02
C PHE A 125 2.34 -24.39 15.22
N THR A 126 1.86 -24.38 13.99
CA THR A 126 1.83 -25.59 13.12
C THR A 126 3.09 -25.71 12.27
N ARG A 127 3.43 -26.94 11.83
CA ARG A 127 4.60 -27.19 10.95
C ARG A 127 4.53 -26.37 9.65
N LEU A 128 3.33 -26.23 9.10
CA LEU A 128 3.11 -25.46 7.89
C LEU A 128 3.33 -23.95 8.12
N GLN A 129 2.90 -23.40 9.26
CA GLN A 129 3.20 -22.02 9.62
C GLN A 129 4.71 -21.78 9.79
N ALA A 130 5.43 -22.75 10.37
CA ALA A 130 6.89 -22.71 10.47
C ALA A 130 7.56 -22.68 9.08
N LEU A 131 7.11 -23.57 8.18
CA LEU A 131 7.63 -23.64 6.81
C LEU A 131 7.38 -22.34 6.04
N VAL A 132 6.17 -21.77 6.17
CA VAL A 132 5.81 -20.49 5.53
C VAL A 132 6.65 -19.34 6.10
N LEU A 133 6.90 -19.33 7.41
CA LEU A 133 7.78 -18.33 8.00
C LEU A 133 9.20 -18.44 7.45
N LEU A 134 9.74 -19.66 7.32
CA LEU A 134 11.05 -19.90 6.74
C LEU A 134 11.13 -19.46 5.27
N THR A 135 10.08 -19.72 4.47
CA THR A 135 10.05 -19.25 3.08
C THR A 135 9.96 -17.73 3.00
N CYS A 136 9.20 -17.06 3.87
CA CYS A 136 9.16 -15.60 3.96
C CYS A 136 10.52 -14.99 4.33
N ILE A 137 11.23 -15.60 5.28
CA ILE A 137 12.59 -15.15 5.63
C ILE A 137 13.53 -15.35 4.43
N GLY A 138 13.44 -16.50 3.78
CA GLY A 138 14.23 -16.81 2.57
C GLY A 138 14.03 -15.81 1.44
N THR A 139 12.78 -15.40 1.17
CA THR A 139 12.50 -14.40 0.11
C THR A 139 13.03 -13.01 0.44
N VAL A 140 12.96 -12.58 1.71
CA VAL A 140 13.52 -11.29 2.16
C VAL A 140 15.06 -11.32 2.11
N VAL A 141 15.69 -12.43 2.51
CA VAL A 141 17.15 -12.59 2.36
C VAL A 141 17.56 -12.59 0.89
N ALA A 142 16.82 -13.28 0.02
CA ALA A 142 17.06 -13.26 -1.42
C ALA A 142 16.94 -11.84 -1.99
N TRP A 143 15.96 -11.05 -1.55
CA TRP A 143 15.84 -9.64 -1.93
C TRP A 143 17.03 -8.81 -1.44
N LEU A 144 17.44 -8.96 -0.18
CA LEU A 144 18.59 -8.24 0.40
C LEU A 144 19.91 -8.54 -0.33
N VAL A 145 20.12 -9.78 -0.79
CA VAL A 145 21.33 -10.14 -1.53
C VAL A 145 21.26 -9.60 -2.96
N SER A 146 20.14 -9.87 -3.63
CA SER A 146 20.05 -9.77 -5.08
C SER A 146 19.52 -8.43 -5.60
N GLY A 147 18.76 -7.68 -4.81
CA GLY A 147 18.19 -6.39 -5.20
C GLY A 147 17.24 -6.45 -6.40
N HIS A 148 16.71 -7.63 -6.76
CA HIS A 148 15.85 -7.76 -7.93
C HIS A 148 14.53 -6.98 -7.78
N TRP A 149 14.16 -6.25 -8.83
CA TRP A 149 12.93 -5.46 -8.90
C TRP A 149 11.65 -6.30 -8.68
N ILE A 150 11.62 -7.56 -9.14
CA ILE A 150 10.47 -8.45 -8.95
C ILE A 150 10.26 -8.74 -7.47
N LEU A 151 11.33 -9.11 -6.76
CA LEU A 151 11.27 -9.36 -5.32
C LEU A 151 10.87 -8.08 -4.58
N ASN A 152 11.46 -6.94 -4.96
CA ASN A 152 11.09 -5.64 -4.39
C ASN A 152 9.59 -5.35 -4.54
N ASN A 153 9.02 -5.60 -5.74
CA ASN A 153 7.60 -5.40 -5.99
C ASN A 153 6.73 -6.38 -5.21
N ILE A 154 7.10 -7.66 -5.11
CA ILE A 154 6.36 -8.66 -4.31
C ILE A 154 6.34 -8.22 -2.84
N LEU A 155 7.49 -7.81 -2.29
CA LEU A 155 7.58 -7.31 -0.92
C LEU A 155 6.75 -6.05 -0.73
N GLY A 156 6.84 -5.07 -1.63
CA GLY A 156 6.06 -3.84 -1.55
C GLY A 156 4.55 -4.08 -1.64
N ILE A 157 4.09 -4.95 -2.55
CA ILE A 157 2.67 -5.34 -2.63
C ILE A 157 2.22 -5.99 -1.32
N SER A 158 3.03 -6.87 -0.73
CA SER A 158 2.69 -7.52 0.53
C SER A 158 2.58 -6.52 1.68
N ILE A 159 3.52 -5.56 1.78
CA ILE A 159 3.49 -4.48 2.78
C ILE A 159 2.24 -3.63 2.58
N CYS A 160 1.89 -3.29 1.34
CA CYS A 160 0.69 -2.52 1.04
C CYS A 160 -0.58 -3.24 1.50
N ILE A 161 -0.72 -4.54 1.18
CA ILE A 161 -1.88 -5.34 1.57
C ILE A 161 -1.98 -5.45 3.11
N ALA A 162 -0.85 -5.71 3.78
CA ALA A 162 -0.81 -5.81 5.23
C ALA A 162 -1.15 -4.47 5.90
N PHE A 163 -0.57 -3.36 5.43
CA PHE A 163 -0.84 -2.02 5.94
C PHE A 163 -2.34 -1.67 5.84
N VAL A 164 -2.95 -1.84 4.67
CA VAL A 164 -4.38 -1.56 4.46
C VAL A 164 -5.28 -2.48 5.29
N SER A 165 -4.84 -3.71 5.58
CA SER A 165 -5.60 -4.66 6.41
C SER A 165 -5.52 -4.34 7.91
N HIS A 166 -4.38 -3.85 8.40
CA HIS A 166 -4.17 -3.54 9.82
C HIS A 166 -4.65 -2.14 10.22
N VAL A 167 -4.57 -1.15 9.32
CA VAL A 167 -5.00 0.22 9.58
C VAL A 167 -6.45 0.40 9.18
N ARG A 168 -7.35 0.54 10.16
CA ARG A 168 -8.78 0.72 9.92
C ARG A 168 -9.18 2.17 10.07
N LEU A 169 -9.95 2.66 9.11
CA LEU A 169 -10.63 3.95 9.19
C LEU A 169 -12.04 3.69 9.72
N PRO A 170 -12.48 4.35 10.80
CA PRO A 170 -13.81 4.13 11.34
C PRO A 170 -14.88 4.72 10.42
N ASN A 171 -14.63 5.93 9.88
CA ASN A 171 -15.62 6.72 9.14
C ASN A 171 -14.98 7.44 7.95
N ILE A 172 -15.79 7.79 6.93
CA ILE A 172 -15.28 8.55 5.79
C ILE A 172 -14.82 9.96 6.19
N LYS A 173 -15.33 10.53 7.31
CA LYS A 173 -14.83 11.81 7.85
C LYS A 173 -13.33 11.76 8.13
N ILE A 174 -12.85 10.72 8.81
CA ILE A 174 -11.42 10.59 9.13
C ILE A 174 -10.63 10.31 7.85
N CYS A 175 -11.18 9.49 6.95
CA CYS A 175 -10.59 9.25 5.64
C CYS A 175 -10.40 10.54 4.84
N ALA A 176 -11.45 11.37 4.74
CA ALA A 176 -11.44 12.63 4.02
C ALA A 176 -10.46 13.63 4.66
N MET A 177 -10.40 13.69 6.00
CA MET A 177 -9.41 14.51 6.69
C MET A 177 -7.98 14.05 6.40
N LEU A 178 -7.70 12.75 6.48
CA LEU A 178 -6.39 12.19 6.15
C LEU A 178 -5.98 12.51 4.70
N LEU A 179 -6.87 12.22 3.74
CA LEU A 179 -6.66 12.48 2.31
C LEU A 179 -6.41 13.96 2.03
N LEU A 180 -7.18 14.86 2.65
CA LEU A 180 -7.01 16.29 2.50
C LEU A 180 -5.67 16.79 3.07
N CYS A 181 -5.25 16.27 4.24
CA CYS A 181 -3.97 16.67 4.82
C CYS A 181 -2.80 16.15 3.99
N LEU A 182 -2.91 14.93 3.44
CA LEU A 182 -1.89 14.36 2.56
C LEU A 182 -1.85 15.04 1.19
N PHE A 183 -3.00 15.48 0.68
CA PHE A 183 -3.08 16.35 -0.50
C PHE A 183 -2.29 17.65 -0.30
N VAL A 184 -2.47 18.34 0.83
CA VAL A 184 -1.72 19.57 1.13
C VAL A 184 -0.24 19.27 1.32
N TYR A 185 0.09 18.17 1.99
CA TYR A 185 1.47 17.70 2.18
C TYR A 185 2.20 17.51 0.85
N ASP A 186 1.57 16.82 -0.11
CA ASP A 186 2.18 16.50 -1.40
C ASP A 186 2.45 17.78 -2.21
N ILE A 187 1.48 18.71 -2.25
CA ILE A 187 1.65 20.03 -2.89
C ILE A 187 2.81 20.80 -2.26
N PHE A 188 2.88 20.83 -0.93
CA PHE A 188 3.95 21.54 -0.23
C PHE A 188 5.32 20.97 -0.56
N TRP A 189 5.50 19.65 -0.45
CA TRP A 189 6.80 19.02 -0.65
C TRP A 189 7.24 18.95 -2.11
N VAL A 190 6.31 18.88 -3.06
CA VAL A 190 6.65 18.86 -4.49
C VAL A 190 6.92 20.25 -5.05
N PHE A 191 6.13 21.28 -4.71
CA PHE A 191 6.28 22.61 -5.34
C PHE A 191 6.97 23.65 -4.46
N PHE A 192 6.80 23.60 -3.14
CA PHE A 192 7.30 24.66 -2.26
C PHE A 192 8.65 24.33 -1.62
N SER A 193 9.02 23.05 -1.51
CA SER A 193 10.23 22.63 -0.79
C SER A 193 11.52 23.23 -1.37
N GLU A 194 11.63 23.34 -2.69
CA GLU A 194 12.79 23.95 -3.36
C GLU A 194 13.03 25.40 -2.94
N ARG A 195 11.96 26.17 -2.73
CA ARG A 195 12.07 27.58 -2.35
C ARG A 195 12.64 27.77 -0.95
N PHE A 196 12.41 26.82 -0.04
CA PHE A 196 12.86 26.90 1.34
C PHE A 196 14.22 26.23 1.57
N PHE A 197 14.49 25.11 0.89
CA PHE A 197 15.68 24.29 1.13
C PHE A 197 16.73 24.36 0.01
N GLY A 198 16.45 25.11 -1.06
CA GLY A 198 17.34 25.26 -2.22
C GLY A 198 17.35 24.05 -3.18
N ALA A 199 16.62 22.97 -2.84
CA ALA A 199 16.45 21.79 -3.68
C ALA A 199 15.10 21.11 -3.39
N ASN A 200 14.56 20.40 -4.38
CA ASN A 200 13.33 19.62 -4.22
C ASN A 200 13.57 18.40 -3.33
N VAL A 201 13.27 18.55 -2.04
CA VAL A 201 13.60 17.57 -1.00
C VAL A 201 12.99 16.20 -1.31
N MET A 202 11.72 16.15 -1.72
CA MET A 202 11.03 14.91 -2.07
C MET A 202 11.73 14.15 -3.22
N VAL A 203 12.22 14.88 -4.22
CA VAL A 203 12.88 14.30 -5.40
C VAL A 203 14.29 13.85 -5.06
N SER A 204 15.05 14.67 -4.31
CA SER A 204 16.38 14.33 -3.83
C SER A 204 16.35 13.05 -2.98
N VAL A 205 15.35 12.91 -2.12
CA VAL A 205 15.17 11.74 -1.26
C VAL A 205 14.69 10.52 -2.06
N ALA A 206 13.78 10.68 -3.02
CA ALA A 206 13.25 9.57 -3.83
C ALA A 206 14.24 8.98 -4.84
N THR A 207 15.20 9.79 -5.30
CA THR A 207 16.24 9.40 -6.27
C THR A 207 17.46 8.75 -5.59
N GLN A 208 17.65 8.96 -4.30
CA GLN A 208 18.74 8.33 -3.55
C GLN A 208 18.39 6.86 -3.22
N GLN A 209 19.32 5.95 -3.54
CA GLN A 209 19.20 4.53 -3.23
C GLN A 209 19.86 4.22 -1.88
N ALA A 210 19.21 3.38 -1.06
CA ALA A 210 19.70 3.03 0.26
C ALA A 210 20.98 2.18 0.18
N SER A 211 21.92 2.41 1.10
CA SER A 211 23.09 1.53 1.24
C SER A 211 22.67 0.21 1.85
N ASN A 212 23.06 -0.91 1.24
CA ASN A 212 22.70 -2.23 1.75
C ASN A 212 23.45 -2.55 3.06
N PRO A 213 22.76 -2.72 4.20
CA PRO A 213 23.43 -3.05 5.47
C PRO A 213 24.11 -4.41 5.43
N VAL A 214 23.60 -5.36 4.62
CA VAL A 214 24.20 -6.70 4.47
C VAL A 214 25.57 -6.61 3.82
N HIS A 215 25.73 -5.73 2.83
CA HIS A 215 27.04 -5.46 2.23
C HIS A 215 28.01 -4.82 3.23
N THR A 216 27.55 -3.87 4.05
CA THR A 216 28.38 -3.22 5.08
C THR A 216 28.87 -4.22 6.14
N VAL A 217 27.97 -5.08 6.63
CA VAL A 217 28.29 -6.13 7.61
C VAL A 217 29.20 -7.19 6.99
N ALA A 218 28.93 -7.63 5.76
CA ALA A 218 29.76 -8.61 5.08
C ALA A 218 31.18 -8.09 4.79
N ASN A 219 31.33 -6.80 4.47
CA ASN A 219 32.63 -6.14 4.31
C ASN A 219 33.39 -6.05 5.65
N SER A 220 32.67 -5.81 6.76
CA SER A 220 33.26 -5.79 8.10
C SER A 220 33.72 -7.19 8.55
N LEU A 221 33.05 -8.25 8.08
CA LEU A 221 33.34 -9.65 8.40
C LEU A 221 34.28 -10.34 7.41
N SER A 222 34.77 -9.65 6.37
CA SER A 222 35.67 -10.19 5.34
C SER A 222 35.19 -11.51 4.71
N LEU A 223 33.88 -11.67 4.49
CA LEU A 223 33.30 -12.93 4.01
C LEU A 223 33.59 -13.15 2.51
N PRO A 224 34.04 -14.36 2.09
CA PRO A 224 34.20 -14.70 0.69
C PRO A 224 32.83 -14.79 -0.02
N GLY A 225 32.69 -14.17 -1.20
CA GLY A 225 31.43 -14.11 -1.95
C GLY A 225 30.78 -12.72 -2.06
N LEU A 226 31.45 -11.67 -1.59
CA LEU A 226 30.96 -10.28 -1.56
C LEU A 226 30.49 -9.71 -2.92
N GLN A 227 30.99 -10.26 -4.02
CA GLN A 227 30.69 -9.78 -5.39
C GLN A 227 29.24 -10.01 -5.82
N LEU A 228 28.52 -10.94 -5.19
CA LEU A 228 27.12 -11.22 -5.52
C LEU A 228 26.13 -10.28 -4.82
N ILE A 229 26.58 -9.52 -3.81
CA ILE A 229 25.72 -8.67 -2.98
C ILE A 229 25.64 -7.27 -3.58
N THR A 230 24.43 -6.78 -3.80
CA THR A 230 24.20 -5.42 -4.30
C THR A 230 24.62 -4.36 -3.27
N LYS A 231 25.39 -3.36 -3.72
CA LYS A 231 25.85 -2.24 -2.88
C LYS A 231 24.72 -1.26 -2.54
N LYS A 232 23.82 -1.06 -3.50
CA LYS A 232 22.66 -0.17 -3.41
C LYS A 232 21.39 -1.00 -3.50
N LEU A 233 20.44 -0.69 -2.63
CA LEU A 233 19.19 -1.42 -2.52
C LEU A 233 18.02 -0.45 -2.69
N GLU A 234 17.08 -0.81 -3.57
CA GLU A 234 15.80 -0.13 -3.65
C GLU A 234 14.87 -0.69 -2.58
N LEU A 235 14.26 0.20 -1.80
CA LEU A 235 13.36 -0.19 -0.72
C LEU A 235 11.97 -0.54 -1.27
N PRO A 236 11.27 -1.53 -0.67
CA PRO A 236 9.95 -1.98 -1.10
C PRO A 236 8.85 -1.01 -0.64
N VAL A 237 9.16 0.29 -0.60
CA VAL A 237 8.26 1.41 -0.30
C VAL A 237 7.78 2.07 -1.60
N LYS A 238 8.33 1.66 -2.74
CA LYS A 238 7.88 2.01 -4.09
C LYS A 238 7.87 0.77 -4.98
N ILE A 239 6.89 0.68 -5.87
CA ILE A 239 6.85 -0.33 -6.92
C ILE A 239 7.61 0.22 -8.12
N VAL A 240 8.41 -0.64 -8.73
CA VAL A 240 9.34 -0.26 -9.79
C VAL A 240 9.17 -1.19 -10.99
N PHE A 241 8.96 -0.61 -12.17
CA PHE A 241 8.93 -1.34 -13.44
C PHE A 241 10.00 -0.80 -14.39
N PRO A 242 10.82 -1.68 -14.99
CA PRO A 242 11.74 -1.25 -16.04
C PRO A 242 10.93 -0.76 -17.24
N ARG A 243 11.24 0.42 -17.79
CA ARG A 243 10.53 0.94 -18.97
C ARG A 243 10.63 0.02 -20.19
N ASN A 244 11.71 -0.75 -20.29
CA ASN A 244 11.95 -1.71 -21.38
C ASN A 244 11.29 -3.10 -21.17
N LEU A 245 10.27 -3.23 -20.32
CA LEU A 245 9.66 -4.51 -19.94
C LEU A 245 9.24 -5.39 -21.13
N LEU A 246 8.92 -4.79 -22.29
CA LEU A 246 8.48 -5.50 -23.50
C LEU A 246 9.17 -5.00 -24.79
N GLY A 247 10.44 -4.59 -24.71
CA GLY A 247 11.26 -4.39 -25.92
C GLY A 247 10.90 -3.21 -26.83
N GLY A 248 10.42 -2.09 -26.29
CA GLY A 248 10.32 -0.83 -27.03
C GLY A 248 11.71 -0.25 -27.30
N VAL A 249 12.34 -0.65 -28.41
CA VAL A 249 13.64 -0.13 -28.85
C VAL A 249 13.44 1.27 -29.43
N LEU A 250 13.76 2.31 -28.65
CA LEU A 250 14.28 3.55 -29.20
C LEU A 250 15.82 3.43 -29.23
N PRO A 251 16.48 3.63 -30.39
CA PRO A 251 17.92 3.55 -30.46
C PRO A 251 18.52 4.80 -29.81
N GLY A 252 19.07 4.69 -28.60
CA GLY A 252 19.88 5.77 -28.02
C GLY A 252 19.95 5.89 -26.50
N GLU A 253 19.08 5.26 -25.70
CA GLU A 253 19.13 5.41 -24.23
C GLU A 253 19.73 4.18 -23.53
N THR A 254 20.97 4.33 -23.07
CA THR A 254 21.74 3.37 -22.27
C THR A 254 21.53 3.55 -20.76
N ALA A 255 20.31 3.83 -20.32
CA ALA A 255 19.97 3.83 -18.90
C ALA A 255 18.67 3.06 -18.67
N THR A 256 18.69 2.12 -17.73
CA THR A 256 17.50 1.45 -17.21
C THR A 256 16.65 2.47 -16.46
N ASP A 257 15.92 3.30 -17.18
CA ASP A 257 14.97 4.21 -16.59
C ASP A 257 13.82 3.37 -16.02
N PHE A 258 13.69 3.47 -14.71
CA PHE A 258 12.64 2.81 -13.96
C PHE A 258 11.46 3.76 -13.83
N MET A 259 10.27 3.26 -14.10
CA MET A 259 9.05 3.93 -13.71
C MET A 259 8.68 3.47 -12.31
N MET A 260 8.39 4.44 -11.44
CA MET A 260 8.14 4.21 -10.02
C MET A 260 6.77 4.74 -9.60
N LEU A 261 6.12 4.03 -8.70
CA LEU A 261 4.91 4.47 -8.00
C LEU A 261 5.08 4.28 -6.50
N GLY A 262 4.75 5.30 -5.71
CA GLY A 262 4.84 5.25 -4.26
C GLY A 262 3.81 4.28 -3.67
N LEU A 263 4.20 3.52 -2.65
CA LEU A 263 3.28 2.62 -1.94
C LEU A 263 2.16 3.39 -1.24
N GLY A 264 2.44 4.62 -0.77
CA GLY A 264 1.43 5.52 -0.20
C GLY A 264 0.31 5.86 -1.19
N ASP A 265 0.65 6.11 -2.44
CA ASP A 265 -0.30 6.47 -3.51
C ASP A 265 -1.27 5.34 -3.83
N MET A 266 -0.92 4.09 -3.52
CA MET A 266 -1.81 2.94 -3.59
C MET A 266 -2.53 2.71 -2.25
N ALA A 267 -1.80 2.70 -1.14
CA ALA A 267 -2.32 2.33 0.18
C ALA A 267 -3.44 3.27 0.65
N ILE A 268 -3.28 4.58 0.45
CA ILE A 268 -4.21 5.59 0.94
C ILE A 268 -5.57 5.49 0.21
N PRO A 269 -5.64 5.48 -1.14
CA PRO A 269 -6.88 5.17 -1.85
C PRO A 269 -7.45 3.79 -1.54
N SER A 270 -6.60 2.79 -1.28
CA SER A 270 -7.07 1.45 -0.88
C SER A 270 -7.79 1.45 0.46
N MET A 271 -7.35 2.27 1.42
CA MET A 271 -8.05 2.42 2.70
C MET A 271 -9.45 3.04 2.51
N LEU A 272 -9.59 4.00 1.59
CA LEU A 272 -10.91 4.54 1.20
C LEU A 272 -11.77 3.42 0.57
N LEU A 273 -11.21 2.67 -0.39
CA LEU A 273 -11.91 1.54 -1.02
C LEU A 273 -12.31 0.47 0.00
N ALA A 274 -11.45 0.15 0.97
CA ALA A 274 -11.74 -0.81 2.04
C ALA A 274 -12.92 -0.34 2.89
N LEU A 275 -12.96 0.94 3.29
CA LEU A 275 -14.07 1.51 4.05
C LEU A 275 -15.38 1.45 3.26
N VAL A 276 -15.32 1.87 2.00
CA VAL A 276 -16.47 1.90 1.10
C VAL A 276 -16.99 0.48 0.84
N LEU A 277 -16.11 -0.49 0.62
CA LEU A 277 -16.45 -1.88 0.43
C LEU A 277 -17.04 -2.51 1.70
N CYS A 278 -16.54 -2.15 2.88
CA CYS A 278 -17.12 -2.55 4.16
C CYS A 278 -18.55 -2.00 4.33
N PHE A 279 -18.77 -0.73 3.96
CA PHE A 279 -20.09 -0.12 3.98
C PHE A 279 -21.06 -0.81 3.01
N ASP A 280 -20.63 -1.01 1.75
CA ASP A 280 -21.37 -1.75 0.73
C ASP A 280 -21.75 -3.15 1.22
N HIS A 281 -20.82 -3.87 1.83
CA HIS A 281 -21.06 -5.23 2.32
C HIS A 281 -22.04 -5.26 3.50
N ARG A 282 -21.90 -4.36 4.47
CA ARG A 282 -22.83 -4.25 5.61
C ARG A 282 -24.26 -3.99 5.15
N ARG A 283 -24.43 -3.15 4.13
CA ARG A 283 -25.75 -2.84 3.56
C ARG A 283 -26.28 -3.93 2.63
N SER A 284 -25.39 -4.59 1.89
CA SER A 284 -25.70 -5.73 1.03
C SER A 284 -26.01 -7.01 1.81
N ASN A 285 -25.77 -7.09 3.12
CA ASN A 285 -26.20 -8.23 3.93
C ASN A 285 -27.74 -8.35 4.05
N ASN A 286 -28.50 -7.41 3.49
CA ASN A 286 -29.94 -7.57 3.20
C ASN A 286 -30.24 -8.18 1.80
N SER A 287 -29.23 -8.52 0.97
CA SER A 287 -29.38 -9.30 -0.28
C SER A 287 -28.03 -9.86 -0.80
N VAL A 288 -27.72 -11.09 -0.38
CA VAL A 288 -26.96 -12.22 -0.96
C VAL A 288 -25.95 -12.04 -2.14
N ASN A 289 -24.76 -12.64 -1.96
CA ASN A 289 -23.68 -13.10 -2.87
C ASN A 289 -22.81 -12.09 -3.67
N LEU A 290 -21.47 -12.20 -3.47
CA LEU A 290 -20.43 -11.24 -3.89
C LEU A 290 -19.64 -11.66 -5.15
N PHE A 291 -19.91 -12.83 -5.75
CA PHE A 291 -19.14 -13.36 -6.88
C PHE A 291 -19.91 -13.45 -8.20
N GLU A 292 -21.10 -12.86 -8.31
CA GLU A 292 -21.75 -12.71 -9.62
C GLU A 292 -21.25 -11.43 -10.30
N LEU A 293 -20.88 -11.58 -11.57
CA LEU A 293 -20.55 -10.53 -12.54
C LEU A 293 -21.61 -9.40 -12.55
N PRO A 294 -21.29 -8.21 -13.11
CA PRO A 294 -21.99 -6.96 -12.84
C PRO A 294 -23.38 -6.96 -13.46
N SER A 295 -24.37 -7.48 -12.76
CA SER A 295 -25.76 -7.39 -13.19
C SER A 295 -26.70 -7.13 -12.02
N SER A 296 -27.02 -5.85 -11.88
CA SER A 296 -28.37 -5.35 -11.56
C SER A 296 -28.97 -5.74 -10.20
N LYS A 297 -28.68 -4.92 -9.17
CA LYS A 297 -29.64 -4.05 -8.43
C LYS A 297 -29.08 -3.67 -7.05
N GLY A 298 -28.16 -2.72 -7.06
CA GLY A 298 -27.60 -2.10 -5.87
C GLY A 298 -26.24 -1.51 -6.24
N HIS A 299 -26.22 -0.24 -6.65
CA HIS A 299 -25.00 0.43 -7.11
C HIS A 299 -23.98 0.51 -5.96
N LYS A 300 -23.09 -0.47 -5.88
CA LYS A 300 -22.00 -0.54 -4.88
C LYS A 300 -21.05 0.63 -5.11
N TYR A 301 -20.73 1.38 -4.07
CA TYR A 301 -19.85 2.54 -4.12
C TYR A 301 -18.45 2.21 -4.65
N ILE A 302 -17.99 0.95 -4.50
CA ILE A 302 -16.74 0.47 -5.10
C ILE A 302 -16.65 0.69 -6.61
N TRP A 303 -17.76 0.59 -7.34
CA TRP A 303 -17.79 0.78 -8.79
C TRP A 303 -17.61 2.24 -9.21
N TYR A 304 -17.66 3.19 -8.28
CA TYR A 304 -17.29 4.58 -8.52
C TYR A 304 -15.86 4.87 -8.05
N ALA A 305 -15.48 4.33 -6.89
CA ALA A 305 -14.17 4.59 -6.29
C ALA A 305 -13.02 3.95 -7.09
N LEU A 306 -13.17 2.71 -7.56
CA LEU A 306 -12.11 1.98 -8.27
C LEU A 306 -11.80 2.59 -9.66
N PRO A 307 -12.80 2.90 -10.53
CA PRO A 307 -12.53 3.64 -11.76
C PRO A 307 -12.01 5.06 -11.49
N GLY A 308 -12.49 5.72 -10.43
CA GLY A 308 -11.97 7.01 -9.99
C GLY A 308 -10.47 6.98 -9.67
N TYR A 309 -9.99 5.91 -9.03
CA TYR A 309 -8.57 5.68 -8.78
C TYR A 309 -7.79 5.49 -10.08
N ALA A 310 -8.29 4.64 -11.00
CA ALA A 310 -7.66 4.41 -12.30
C ALA A 310 -7.55 5.70 -13.12
N ILE A 311 -8.63 6.51 -13.17
CA ILE A 311 -8.65 7.81 -13.86
C ILE A 311 -7.64 8.77 -13.22
N GLY A 312 -7.60 8.85 -11.89
CA GLY A 312 -6.64 9.70 -11.18
C GLY A 312 -5.19 9.32 -11.47
N LEU A 313 -4.89 8.02 -11.48
CA LEU A 313 -3.54 7.51 -11.76
C LEU A 313 -3.12 7.81 -13.21
N VAL A 314 -4.02 7.57 -14.18
CA VAL A 314 -3.79 7.95 -15.59
C VAL A 314 -3.54 9.45 -15.72
N THR A 315 -4.33 10.27 -15.01
CA THR A 315 -4.18 11.73 -15.04
C THR A 315 -2.86 12.18 -14.43
N ALA A 316 -2.44 11.57 -13.31
CA ALA A 316 -1.16 11.86 -12.66
C ALA A 316 0.02 11.51 -13.58
N LEU A 317 -0.01 10.33 -14.21
CA LEU A 317 1.02 9.92 -15.16
C LEU A 317 1.04 10.83 -16.40
N ALA A 318 -0.13 11.19 -16.94
CA ALA A 318 -0.26 12.11 -18.06
C ALA A 318 0.32 13.50 -17.72
N ALA A 319 0.01 14.03 -16.54
CA ALA A 319 0.56 15.29 -16.08
C ALA A 319 2.09 15.24 -15.92
N GLY A 320 2.63 14.15 -15.36
CA GLY A 320 4.08 13.95 -15.25
C GLY A 320 4.79 13.92 -16.61
N VAL A 321 4.22 13.22 -17.60
CA VAL A 321 4.77 13.15 -18.97
C VAL A 321 4.68 14.49 -19.69
N LEU A 322 3.58 15.24 -19.54
CA LEU A 322 3.38 16.51 -20.22
C LEU A 322 4.25 17.64 -19.63
N THR A 323 4.43 17.65 -18.31
CA THR A 323 5.12 18.74 -17.61
C THR A 323 6.61 18.51 -17.44
N HIS A 324 7.13 17.29 -17.72
CA HIS A 324 8.53 16.91 -17.53
C HIS A 324 9.08 17.27 -16.13
N SER A 325 8.20 17.39 -15.13
CA SER A 325 8.53 17.78 -13.77
C SER A 325 7.86 16.81 -12.79
N PRO A 326 8.41 16.66 -11.57
CA PRO A 326 7.76 15.90 -10.51
C PRO A 326 6.39 16.50 -10.21
N GLN A 327 5.34 15.68 -10.27
CA GLN A 327 3.97 16.09 -9.98
C GLN A 327 3.48 15.40 -8.71
N PRO A 328 2.73 16.10 -7.84
CA PRO A 328 2.11 15.50 -6.67
C PRO A 328 1.01 14.52 -7.12
N ALA A 329 1.19 13.22 -6.89
CA ALA A 329 0.24 12.20 -7.33
C ALA A 329 -1.11 12.33 -6.61
N LEU A 330 -1.12 12.71 -5.32
CA LEU A 330 -2.33 12.85 -4.54
C LEU A 330 -3.20 14.02 -5.00
N LEU A 331 -2.63 15.01 -5.70
CA LEU A 331 -3.37 16.10 -6.35
C LEU A 331 -4.43 15.57 -7.31
N TYR A 332 -4.15 14.48 -8.01
CA TYR A 332 -5.05 13.87 -8.99
C TYR A 332 -5.87 12.75 -8.38
N LEU A 333 -5.26 11.92 -7.53
CA LEU A 333 -5.91 10.74 -6.94
C LEU A 333 -7.00 11.10 -5.93
N VAL A 334 -6.78 12.10 -5.06
CA VAL A 334 -7.76 12.47 -4.02
C VAL A 334 -9.09 12.94 -4.61
N PRO A 335 -9.14 13.94 -5.51
CA PRO A 335 -10.41 14.39 -6.09
C PRO A 335 -11.06 13.31 -6.95
N SER A 336 -10.28 12.49 -7.67
CA SER A 336 -10.83 11.46 -8.55
C SER A 336 -11.41 10.26 -7.79
N THR A 337 -10.94 9.98 -6.57
CA THR A 337 -11.41 8.85 -5.75
C THR A 337 -12.46 9.27 -4.73
N LEU A 338 -12.17 10.30 -3.93
CA LEU A 338 -13.06 10.77 -2.87
C LEU A 338 -14.26 11.53 -3.43
N GLY A 339 -14.05 12.33 -4.49
CA GLY A 339 -15.09 13.15 -5.11
C GLY A 339 -16.31 12.34 -5.57
N PRO A 340 -16.15 11.29 -6.40
CA PRO A 340 -17.28 10.46 -6.82
C PRO A 340 -17.99 9.77 -5.66
N VAL A 341 -17.27 9.30 -4.64
CA VAL A 341 -17.87 8.65 -3.46
C VAL A 341 -18.74 9.63 -2.67
N VAL A 342 -18.24 10.84 -2.43
CA VAL A 342 -18.98 11.91 -1.72
C VAL A 342 -20.18 12.38 -2.54
N LEU A 343 -20.01 12.57 -3.85
CA LEU A 343 -21.09 13.02 -4.74
C LEU A 343 -22.21 11.99 -4.82
N VAL A 344 -21.88 10.71 -5.05
CA VAL A 344 -22.89 9.64 -5.15
C VAL A 344 -23.58 9.42 -3.81
N SER A 345 -22.86 9.46 -2.68
CA SER A 345 -23.47 9.32 -1.36
C SER A 345 -24.36 10.50 -0.98
N TRP A 346 -24.02 11.72 -1.44
CA TRP A 346 -24.87 12.89 -1.30
C TRP A 346 -26.16 12.77 -2.13
N LEU A 347 -26.07 12.36 -3.40
CA LEU A 347 -27.24 12.12 -4.25
C LEU A 347 -28.17 11.04 -3.69
N LYS A 348 -27.61 10.00 -3.06
CA LYS A 348 -28.36 8.93 -2.42
C LYS A 348 -28.89 9.28 -1.02
N LYS A 349 -28.55 10.45 -0.47
CA LYS A 349 -28.85 10.87 0.91
C LYS A 349 -28.28 9.93 2.00
N GLU A 350 -27.23 9.19 1.67
CA GLU A 350 -26.54 8.25 2.57
C GLU A 350 -25.25 8.85 3.16
N LEU A 351 -24.91 10.09 2.77
CA LEU A 351 -23.67 10.77 3.18
C LEU A 351 -23.51 10.83 4.69
N MET A 352 -24.57 11.15 5.45
CA MET A 352 -24.47 11.29 6.91
C MET A 352 -24.16 9.97 7.61
N GLU A 353 -24.76 8.88 7.14
CA GLU A 353 -24.50 7.52 7.64
C GLU A 353 -23.03 7.12 7.39
N LEU A 354 -22.49 7.48 6.21
CA LEU A 354 -21.10 7.23 5.86
C LEU A 354 -20.12 8.15 6.63
N TRP A 355 -20.53 9.40 6.90
CA TRP A 355 -19.76 10.47 7.55
C TRP A 355 -19.55 10.26 9.05
N GLU A 356 -20.61 9.93 9.76
CA GLU A 356 -20.57 9.69 11.21
C GLU A 356 -20.17 8.25 11.56
N GLY A 357 -20.23 7.35 10.58
CA GLY A 357 -20.04 5.92 10.79
C GLY A 357 -21.22 5.29 11.52
N SER A 358 -21.18 3.98 11.70
CA SER A 358 -22.20 3.29 12.48
C SER A 358 -22.16 3.79 13.93
N MET A 359 -23.26 4.40 14.37
CA MET A 359 -23.48 4.72 15.78
C MET A 359 -23.28 3.44 16.60
N PRO A 360 -22.51 3.48 17.72
CA PRO A 360 -22.36 2.32 18.58
C PRO A 360 -23.75 1.86 19.01
N THR A 361 -24.11 0.64 18.62
CA THR A 361 -25.31 -0.03 19.10
C THR A 361 -25.26 -0.05 20.63
N ILE A 362 -26.40 0.17 21.28
CA ILE A 362 -26.57 0.35 22.74
C ILE A 362 -25.82 -0.70 23.60
N SER A 363 -25.48 -1.86 23.04
CA SER A 363 -24.59 -2.88 23.63
C SER A 363 -23.20 -2.36 24.04
N ASP A 364 -22.59 -1.43 23.29
CA ASP A 364 -21.28 -0.87 23.64
C ASP A 364 -21.35 0.18 24.76
N LYS A 365 -22.51 0.83 24.94
CA LYS A 365 -22.75 1.72 26.09
C LYS A 365 -22.93 0.91 27.39
N ALA A 366 -23.49 -0.29 27.32
CA ALA A 366 -23.55 -1.17 28.49
C ALA A 366 -22.14 -1.64 28.93
N ARG A 367 -21.23 -1.86 27.98
CA ARG A 367 -19.83 -2.26 28.26
C ARG A 367 -18.93 -1.15 28.79
N GLN A 368 -19.22 0.12 28.50
CA GLN A 368 -18.47 1.25 29.06
C GLN A 368 -18.90 1.62 30.49
N ILE A 369 -19.99 1.03 31.00
CA ILE A 369 -20.47 1.24 32.37
C ILE A 369 -19.97 0.13 33.31
N GLU A 370 -19.46 -0.99 32.77
CA GLU A 370 -18.93 -2.14 33.53
C GLU A 370 -17.39 -2.16 33.71
N VAL A 371 -16.68 -1.12 33.27
CA VAL A 371 -15.26 -0.88 33.59
C VAL A 371 -15.17 0.41 34.40
#